data_AF-G2PM42-F1
#
_entry.id   AF-G2PM42-F1
#
_cell.length_a   1.000
_cell.length_b   1.000
_cell.length_c   1.000
_cell.angle_alpha   90.00
_cell.angle_beta   90.00
_cell.angle_gamma   90.00
#
_symmetry.space_group_name_H-M   'P 1'
#
loop_
_entity.id
_entity.type
_entity.pdbx_description
1 polymer ?
#
loop_
_entity_poly.entity_id
_entity_poly.type
_entity_poly.pdbx_seq_one_letter_code
_entity_poly.pdbx_strand_id
1 'polypeptide(L)'
;MEEKLGQEPSNLIKVVLFGPESTGKTTLAQQLAEHYNTQWVPEYAREYLQDKWDRENITCEPHDLVPIAYGQMRLENELAKKANQVLICDTDLLETKVYSEAYYNSTCDPLLEEYALKNTYDLYFLTYIDTPWEADDLRDKPDERERMFAYFKEALENNNRKFVILRGDKASRLSTAVKYIDKLLQKHD
;
A
#
# COMPACT_ATOMS: atom_id res chain seq x y z
N MET A 1 1.17 15.58 18.19
CA MET A 1 0.14 14.82 17.45
C MET A 1 0.67 14.39 16.08
N GLU A 2 1.52 15.22 15.46
CA GLU A 2 2.25 14.95 14.19
C GLU A 2 3.16 13.71 14.21
N GLU A 3 3.79 13.36 15.34
CA GLU A 3 4.69 12.20 15.45
C GLU A 3 4.05 10.84 15.10
N LYS A 4 2.71 10.76 15.02
CA LYS A 4 1.98 9.49 14.80
C LYS A 4 1.96 8.99 13.36
N LEU A 5 2.35 9.82 12.38
CA LEU A 5 2.43 9.40 10.97
C LEU A 5 3.84 8.98 10.54
N GLY A 6 4.82 9.16 11.42
CA GLY A 6 6.19 8.72 11.18
C GLY A 6 6.36 7.23 11.43
N GLN A 7 7.25 6.61 10.67
CA GLN A 7 7.77 5.28 11.00
C GLN A 7 8.60 5.33 12.29
N GLU A 8 8.40 4.35 13.15
CA GLU A 8 9.35 4.07 14.23
C GLU A 8 10.63 3.43 13.65
N PRO A 9 11.82 3.71 14.22
CA PRO A 9 13.07 3.11 13.75
C PRO A 9 13.06 1.58 13.80
N SER A 10 13.49 0.94 12.72
CA SER A 10 13.64 -0.52 12.64
C SER A 10 14.76 -0.89 11.68
N ASN A 11 15.38 -2.05 11.87
CA ASN A 11 16.39 -2.60 10.95
C ASN A 11 15.76 -3.54 9.89
N LEU A 12 14.43 -3.50 9.75
CA LEU A 12 13.71 -4.37 8.82
C LEU A 12 13.83 -3.84 7.40
N ILE A 13 13.91 -4.77 6.45
CA ILE A 13 13.62 -4.46 5.06
C ILE A 13 12.11 -4.24 4.95
N LYS A 14 11.68 -3.12 4.40
CA LYS A 14 10.25 -2.84 4.20
C LYS A 14 9.93 -2.84 2.72
N VAL A 15 8.97 -3.68 2.33
CA VAL A 15 8.46 -3.73 0.95
C VAL A 15 6.98 -3.39 0.91
N VAL A 16 6.59 -2.61 -0.08
CA VAL A 16 5.20 -2.12 -0.23
C VAL A 16 4.55 -2.78 -1.43
N LEU A 17 3.35 -3.33 -1.23
CA LEU A 17 2.46 -3.65 -2.34
C LEU A 17 1.64 -2.40 -2.66
N PHE A 18 1.76 -1.94 -3.89
CA PHE A 18 1.27 -0.64 -4.32
C PHE A 18 0.46 -0.81 -5.61
N GLY A 19 -0.59 -0.02 -5.78
CA GLY A 19 -1.38 -0.05 -7.02
C GLY A 19 -2.85 0.21 -6.80
N PRO A 20 -3.63 0.30 -7.90
CA PRO A 20 -5.06 0.52 -7.81
C PRO A 20 -5.78 -0.64 -7.12
N GLU A 21 -7.07 -0.45 -6.85
CA GLU A 21 -7.93 -1.48 -6.31
C GLU A 21 -8.10 -2.68 -7.26
N SER A 22 -8.48 -3.83 -6.69
CA SER A 22 -8.70 -5.08 -7.44
C SER A 22 -7.49 -5.53 -8.27
N THR A 23 -6.27 -5.40 -7.72
CA THR A 23 -5.04 -5.89 -8.37
C THR A 23 -4.37 -7.05 -7.61
N GLY A 24 -4.97 -7.53 -6.51
CA GLY A 24 -4.49 -8.68 -5.74
C GLY A 24 -3.37 -8.38 -4.73
N LYS A 25 -3.23 -7.12 -4.28
CA LYS A 25 -2.24 -6.71 -3.26
C LYS A 25 -2.37 -7.54 -1.98
N THR A 26 -3.53 -7.54 -1.33
CA THR A 26 -3.75 -8.25 -0.06
C THR A 26 -3.45 -9.74 -0.14
N THR A 27 -3.88 -10.41 -1.21
CA THR A 27 -3.54 -11.82 -1.43
C THR A 27 -2.04 -12.03 -1.52
N LEU A 28 -1.33 -11.20 -2.27
CA LEU A 28 0.12 -11.30 -2.40
C LEU A 28 0.84 -10.97 -1.08
N ALA A 29 0.34 -10.01 -0.29
CA ALA A 29 0.91 -9.65 1.00
C ALA A 29 0.87 -10.84 1.98
N GLN A 30 -0.28 -11.51 2.04
CA GLN A 30 -0.47 -12.72 2.85
C GLN A 30 0.48 -13.84 2.40
N GLN A 31 0.57 -14.10 1.10
CA GLN A 31 1.46 -15.13 0.56
C GLN A 31 2.94 -14.85 0.86
N LEU A 32 3.37 -13.59 0.77
CA LEU A 32 4.74 -13.19 1.09
C LEU A 32 5.03 -13.31 2.58
N ALA A 33 4.11 -12.88 3.44
CA ALA A 33 4.27 -13.01 4.87
C ALA A 33 4.33 -14.47 5.33
N GLU A 34 3.51 -15.35 4.74
CA GLU A 34 3.60 -16.79 4.96
C GLU A 34 4.95 -17.35 4.49
N HIS A 35 5.39 -16.98 3.29
CA HIS A 35 6.67 -17.43 2.72
C HIS A 35 7.88 -17.07 3.60
N TYR A 36 7.93 -15.84 4.11
CA TYR A 36 9.02 -15.34 4.96
C TYR A 36 8.80 -15.56 6.46
N ASN A 37 7.70 -16.23 6.85
CA ASN A 37 7.28 -16.40 8.24
C ASN A 37 7.32 -15.08 9.04
N THR A 38 6.82 -14.01 8.43
CA THR A 38 6.88 -12.63 8.95
C THR A 38 5.46 -12.03 9.04
N GLN A 39 5.37 -10.72 9.29
CA GLN A 39 4.10 -10.00 9.35
C GLN A 39 3.81 -9.25 8.04
N TRP A 40 2.53 -9.08 7.73
CA TRP A 40 2.08 -8.08 6.78
C TRP A 40 1.20 -7.03 7.47
N VAL A 41 1.32 -5.77 7.03
CA VAL A 41 0.43 -4.67 7.39
C VAL A 41 -0.78 -4.73 6.47
N PRO A 42 -2.02 -4.90 6.99
CA PRO A 42 -3.22 -4.87 6.16
C PRO A 42 -3.63 -3.43 5.81
N GLU A 43 -4.44 -3.30 4.75
CA GLU A 43 -4.90 -2.00 4.26
C GLU A 43 -5.95 -1.44 5.23
N TYR A 44 -5.55 -0.45 6.04
CA TYR A 44 -6.42 0.11 7.07
C TYR A 44 -7.67 0.80 6.48
N ALA A 45 -7.51 1.41 5.29
CA ALA A 45 -8.60 2.06 4.58
C ALA A 45 -9.79 1.11 4.38
N ARG A 46 -9.53 -0.18 4.13
CA ARG A 46 -10.58 -1.17 3.89
C ARG A 46 -11.45 -1.39 5.13
N GLU A 47 -10.83 -1.59 6.28
CA GLU A 47 -11.55 -1.78 7.55
C GLU A 47 -12.31 -0.51 7.95
N TYR A 48 -11.65 0.64 7.86
CA TYR A 48 -12.23 1.94 8.21
C TYR A 48 -13.47 2.26 7.36
N LEU A 49 -13.37 2.12 6.04
CA LEU A 49 -14.45 2.46 5.12
C LEU A 49 -15.60 1.45 5.16
N GLN A 50 -15.32 0.18 5.45
CA GLN A 50 -16.37 -0.81 5.65
C GLN A 50 -17.21 -0.49 6.90
N ASP A 51 -16.57 -0.16 8.04
CA ASP A 51 -17.30 0.23 9.26
C ASP A 51 -18.16 1.48 9.03
N LYS A 52 -17.62 2.49 8.32
CA LYS A 52 -18.36 3.69 7.93
C LYS A 52 -19.57 3.34 7.06
N TRP A 53 -19.38 2.51 6.03
CA TRP A 53 -20.47 2.07 5.16
C TRP A 53 -21.55 1.30 5.92
N ASP A 54 -21.18 0.35 6.77
CA ASP A 54 -22.12 -0.49 7.51
C ASP A 54 -22.98 0.34 8.49
N ARG A 55 -22.40 1.41 9.05
CA ARG A 55 -23.10 2.30 9.98
C ARG A 55 -23.91 3.41 9.32
N GLU A 56 -23.38 3.99 8.25
CA GLU A 56 -23.85 5.27 7.71
C GLU A 56 -24.24 5.19 6.22
N ASN A 57 -23.85 4.13 5.52
CA ASN A 57 -24.05 3.93 4.08
C ASN A 57 -23.46 5.08 3.25
N ILE A 58 -22.28 5.54 3.65
CA ILE A 58 -21.50 6.63 3.03
C ILE A 58 -20.12 6.09 2.65
N THR A 59 -19.66 6.42 1.45
CA THR A 59 -18.33 6.06 0.94
C THR A 59 -17.23 6.97 1.50
N CYS A 60 -16.00 6.80 1.03
CA CYS A 60 -14.86 7.65 1.40
C CYS A 60 -15.14 9.13 1.08
N GLU A 61 -14.77 10.01 2.01
CA GLU A 61 -14.79 11.46 1.87
C GLU A 61 -13.38 12.03 2.16
N PRO A 62 -13.06 13.27 1.71
CA PRO A 62 -11.72 13.84 1.91
C PRO A 62 -11.24 13.86 3.38
N HIS A 63 -12.16 14.06 4.33
CA HIS A 63 -11.82 14.12 5.75
C HIS A 63 -11.46 12.75 6.36
N ASP A 64 -11.74 11.65 5.67
CA ASP A 64 -11.40 10.30 6.11
C ASP A 64 -9.91 9.97 5.90
N LEU A 65 -9.24 10.66 4.98
CA LEU A 65 -7.88 10.32 4.54
C LEU A 65 -6.84 10.45 5.66
N VAL A 66 -6.95 11.48 6.49
CA VAL A 66 -6.02 11.68 7.63
C VAL A 66 -6.24 10.62 8.73
N PRO A 67 -7.47 10.31 9.17
CA PRO A 67 -7.75 9.14 10.02
C PRO A 67 -7.23 7.82 9.45
N ILE A 68 -7.42 7.58 8.16
CA ILE A 68 -6.91 6.38 7.47
C ILE A 68 -5.39 6.33 7.55
N ALA A 69 -4.71 7.44 7.29
CA ALA A 69 -3.26 7.54 7.38
C ALA A 69 -2.73 7.22 8.79
N TYR A 70 -3.39 7.75 9.84
CA TYR A 70 -3.03 7.43 11.21
C TYR A 70 -3.22 5.94 11.53
N GLY A 71 -4.29 5.33 11.05
CA GLY A 71 -4.52 3.91 11.22
C GLY A 71 -3.48 3.04 10.52
N GLN A 72 -3.13 3.39 9.27
CA GLN A 72 -2.10 2.69 8.50
C GLN A 72 -0.75 2.73 9.22
N MET A 73 -0.32 3.92 9.67
CA MET A 73 0.97 4.07 10.36
C MET A 73 0.98 3.41 11.74
N ARG A 74 -0.14 3.41 12.45
CA ARG A 74 -0.28 2.65 13.70
C ARG A 74 -0.06 1.16 13.46
N LEU A 75 -0.76 0.58 12.48
CA LEU A 75 -0.61 -0.84 12.15
C LEU A 75 0.81 -1.17 11.70
N GLU A 76 1.41 -0.34 10.84
CA GLU A 76 2.78 -0.55 10.39
C GLU A 76 3.77 -0.56 11.56
N ASN A 77 3.71 0.43 12.46
CA ASN A 77 4.61 0.52 13.60
C ASN A 77 4.40 -0.61 14.61
N GLU A 78 3.16 -1.06 14.83
CA GLU A 78 2.85 -2.19 15.69
C GLU A 78 3.37 -3.53 15.13
N LEU A 79 3.23 -3.73 13.82
CA LEU A 79 3.64 -4.97 13.16
C LEU A 79 5.14 -5.02 12.87
N ALA A 80 5.79 -3.88 12.65
CA ALA A 80 7.24 -3.79 12.57
C ALA A 80 7.95 -4.32 13.84
N LYS A 81 7.31 -4.23 15.02
CA LYS A 81 7.85 -4.78 16.27
C LYS A 81 7.76 -6.31 16.36
N LYS A 82 6.92 -6.93 15.52
CA LYS A 82 6.62 -8.37 15.50
C LYS A 82 7.18 -9.09 14.27
N ALA A 83 7.47 -8.33 13.21
CA ALA A 83 8.07 -8.83 12.00
C ALA A 83 9.51 -9.29 12.23
N ASN A 84 9.97 -10.19 11.36
CA ASN A 84 11.38 -10.54 11.25
C ASN A 84 12.01 -9.74 10.09
N GLN A 85 13.19 -10.15 9.62
CA GLN A 85 14.03 -9.55 8.57
C GLN A 85 13.34 -8.69 7.48
N VAL A 86 12.12 -9.03 7.06
CA VAL A 86 11.30 -8.24 6.14
C VAL A 86 9.88 -7.98 6.68
N LEU A 87 9.35 -6.77 6.49
CA LEU A 87 7.95 -6.40 6.71
C LEU A 87 7.27 -6.15 5.35
N ILE A 88 6.10 -6.76 5.15
CA ILE A 88 5.29 -6.58 3.94
C ILE A 88 4.18 -5.56 4.23
N CYS A 89 4.11 -4.45 3.51
CA CYS A 89 3.08 -3.41 3.71
C CYS A 89 2.05 -3.44 2.57
N ASP A 90 0.78 -3.68 2.88
CA ASP A 90 -0.38 -3.43 2.02
C ASP A 90 -1.22 -2.36 2.71
N THR A 91 -1.11 -1.08 2.42
CA THR A 91 -0.23 -0.36 1.50
C THR A 91 0.60 0.65 2.32
N ASP A 92 0.92 1.83 1.79
CA ASP A 92 1.57 2.93 2.50
C ASP A 92 0.81 4.27 2.38
N LEU A 93 1.37 5.32 2.99
CA LEU A 93 0.80 6.67 2.92
C LEU A 93 0.89 7.28 1.52
N LEU A 94 1.83 6.84 0.68
CA LEU A 94 1.91 7.31 -0.70
C LEU A 94 0.67 6.85 -1.48
N GLU A 95 0.16 5.64 -1.24
CA GLU A 95 -1.07 5.18 -1.89
C GLU A 95 -2.27 6.03 -1.47
N THR A 96 -2.37 6.35 -0.18
CA THR A 96 -3.43 7.24 0.34
C THR A 96 -3.34 8.64 -0.29
N LYS A 97 -2.12 9.19 -0.45
CA LYS A 97 -1.87 10.45 -1.16
C LYS A 97 -2.34 10.36 -2.62
N VAL A 98 -1.97 9.30 -3.34
CA VAL A 98 -2.33 9.10 -4.75
C VAL A 98 -3.86 9.02 -4.92
N TYR A 99 -4.56 8.30 -4.04
CA TYR A 99 -6.02 8.31 -4.04
C TYR A 99 -6.60 9.68 -3.76
N SER A 100 -6.04 10.42 -2.78
CA SER A 100 -6.46 11.79 -2.49
C SER A 100 -6.41 12.66 -3.75
N GLU A 101 -5.29 12.63 -4.46
CA GLU A 101 -5.07 13.48 -5.62
C GLU A 101 -5.94 13.05 -6.82
N ALA A 102 -6.15 11.74 -6.99
CA ALA A 102 -6.95 11.18 -8.09
C ALA A 102 -8.45 11.44 -7.92
N TYR A 103 -8.96 11.48 -6.68
CA TYR A 103 -10.39 11.59 -6.39
C TYR A 103 -10.82 13.00 -5.98
N TYR A 104 -9.92 13.82 -5.39
CA TYR A 104 -10.28 15.09 -4.77
C TYR A 104 -9.49 16.26 -5.35
N ASN A 105 -9.72 16.58 -6.63
CA ASN A 105 -9.18 17.77 -7.33
C ASN A 105 -7.66 17.94 -7.22
N SER A 106 -6.89 16.84 -7.21
CA SER A 106 -5.43 16.89 -7.06
C SER A 106 -4.98 17.58 -5.77
N THR A 107 -5.77 17.46 -4.71
CA THR A 107 -5.43 17.95 -3.38
C THR A 107 -5.05 16.79 -2.46
N CYS A 108 -4.13 17.05 -1.54
CA CYS A 108 -3.76 16.17 -0.45
C CYS A 108 -3.63 17.01 0.81
N ASP A 109 -4.01 16.45 1.96
CA ASP A 109 -3.72 17.09 3.24
C ASP A 109 -2.18 17.27 3.39
N PRO A 110 -1.69 18.47 3.76
CA PRO A 110 -0.24 18.72 3.84
C PRO A 110 0.50 17.80 4.80
N LEU A 111 -0.15 17.37 5.89
CA LEU A 111 0.45 16.46 6.86
C LEU A 111 0.55 15.05 6.28
N LEU A 112 -0.49 14.57 5.59
CA LEU A 112 -0.43 13.30 4.85
C LEU A 112 0.68 13.33 3.80
N GLU A 113 0.76 14.40 3.01
CA GLU A 113 1.78 14.56 1.99
C GLU A 113 3.19 14.54 2.57
N GLU A 114 3.45 15.30 3.63
CA GLU A 114 4.77 15.32 4.29
C GLU A 114 5.23 13.90 4.66
N TYR A 115 4.37 13.13 5.33
CA TYR A 115 4.74 11.80 5.83
C TYR A 115 4.73 10.71 4.74
N ALA A 116 3.92 10.85 3.70
CA ALA A 116 4.00 9.99 2.50
C ALA A 116 5.37 10.09 1.81
N LEU A 117 6.00 11.27 1.87
CA LEU A 117 7.33 11.49 1.30
C LEU A 117 8.47 11.15 2.28
N LYS A 118 8.28 11.46 3.56
CA LYS A 118 9.27 11.26 4.62
C LYS A 118 9.48 9.80 5.01
N ASN A 119 8.42 9.00 5.03
CA ASN A 119 8.52 7.57 5.32
C ASN A 119 9.30 6.85 4.20
N THR A 120 10.08 5.84 4.57
CA THR A 120 11.02 5.16 3.68
C THR A 120 10.72 3.67 3.58
N TYR A 121 10.94 3.14 2.38
CA TYR A 121 10.73 1.74 2.03
C TYR A 121 11.81 1.31 1.03
N ASP A 122 12.21 0.05 1.07
CA ASP A 122 13.31 -0.48 0.27
C ASP A 122 12.89 -0.78 -1.17
N LEU A 123 11.65 -1.24 -1.36
CA LEU A 123 11.11 -1.62 -2.65
C LEU A 123 9.59 -1.55 -2.70
N TYR A 124 9.08 -1.04 -3.80
CA TYR A 124 7.66 -1.08 -4.15
C TYR A 124 7.39 -2.15 -5.20
N PHE A 125 6.32 -2.92 -5.01
CA PHE A 125 5.75 -3.78 -6.03
C PHE A 125 4.47 -3.16 -6.57
N LEU A 126 4.57 -2.59 -7.77
CA LEU A 126 3.42 -2.00 -8.46
C LEU A 126 2.62 -3.11 -9.16
N THR A 127 1.45 -3.44 -8.62
CA THR A 127 0.58 -4.52 -9.10
C THR A 127 -0.23 -4.07 -10.33
N TYR A 128 -0.15 -4.84 -11.43
CA TYR A 128 -0.87 -4.54 -12.66
C TYR A 128 -2.34 -5.00 -12.64
N ILE A 129 -3.13 -4.44 -13.56
CA ILE A 129 -4.59 -4.58 -13.66
C ILE A 129 -5.06 -5.79 -14.48
N ASP A 130 -4.16 -6.72 -14.80
CA ASP A 130 -4.45 -7.96 -15.55
C ASP A 130 -5.22 -9.01 -14.74
N THR A 131 -5.66 -8.66 -13.53
CA THR A 131 -6.60 -9.45 -12.72
C THR A 131 -8.03 -9.05 -13.03
N PRO A 132 -9.00 -9.99 -12.96
CA PRO A 132 -10.42 -9.66 -13.09
C PRO A 132 -10.83 -8.58 -12.09
N TRP A 133 -11.74 -7.70 -12.50
CA TRP A 133 -12.37 -6.78 -11.58
C TRP A 133 -13.31 -7.54 -10.64
N GLU A 134 -13.26 -7.18 -9.36
CA GLU A 134 -14.16 -7.71 -8.34
C GLU A 134 -14.96 -6.53 -7.78
N ALA A 135 -16.24 -6.43 -8.13
CA ALA A 135 -17.11 -5.37 -7.62
C ALA A 135 -17.46 -5.61 -6.16
N ASP A 136 -17.48 -4.54 -5.36
CA ASP A 136 -18.02 -4.51 -4.01
C ASP A 136 -18.56 -3.11 -3.68
N ASP A 137 -19.04 -2.92 -2.44
CA ASP A 137 -19.70 -1.69 -1.99
C ASP A 137 -18.79 -0.44 -2.02
N LEU A 138 -17.47 -0.60 -2.08
CA LEU A 138 -16.49 0.48 -2.00
C LEU A 138 -15.79 0.80 -3.34
N ARG A 139 -15.86 -0.10 -4.32
CA ARG A 139 -15.11 -0.01 -5.59
C ARG A 139 -15.96 0.61 -6.70
N ASP A 140 -15.50 1.72 -7.27
CA ASP A 140 -16.35 2.59 -8.09
C ASP A 140 -15.85 2.88 -9.51
N LYS A 141 -14.61 2.51 -9.88
CA LYS A 141 -14.00 2.86 -11.18
C LYS A 141 -13.49 1.66 -12.02
N PRO A 142 -14.36 0.72 -12.43
CA PRO A 142 -13.97 -0.43 -13.25
C PRO A 142 -13.38 -0.05 -14.63
N ASP A 143 -13.84 1.07 -15.21
CA ASP A 143 -13.45 1.51 -16.55
C ASP A 143 -12.21 2.43 -16.56
N GLU A 144 -11.72 2.87 -15.38
CA GLU A 144 -10.56 3.77 -15.28
C GLU A 144 -9.29 3.06 -14.78
N ARG A 145 -9.28 1.73 -14.76
CA ARG A 145 -8.16 0.94 -14.20
C ARG A 145 -6.81 1.26 -14.85
N GLU A 146 -6.76 1.47 -16.16
CA GLU A 146 -5.52 1.84 -16.86
C GLU A 146 -5.04 3.24 -16.47
N ARG A 147 -5.97 4.20 -16.38
CA ARG A 147 -5.67 5.57 -15.96
C ARG A 147 -5.16 5.59 -14.52
N MET A 148 -5.82 4.88 -13.61
CA MET A 148 -5.39 4.76 -12.22
C MET A 148 -4.02 4.08 -12.15
N PHE A 149 -3.77 3.00 -12.89
CA PHE A 149 -2.45 2.38 -12.94
C PHE A 149 -1.36 3.36 -13.39
N ALA A 150 -1.61 4.15 -14.44
CA ALA A 150 -0.68 5.17 -14.91
C ALA A 150 -0.39 6.21 -13.82
N TYR A 151 -1.42 6.68 -13.12
CA TYR A 151 -1.28 7.65 -12.03
C TYR A 151 -0.43 7.12 -10.86
N PHE A 152 -0.66 5.87 -10.47
CA PHE A 152 0.16 5.18 -9.47
C PHE A 152 1.62 5.03 -9.92
N LYS A 153 1.85 4.67 -11.18
CA LYS A 153 3.19 4.57 -11.74
C LYS A 153 3.91 5.92 -11.73
N GLU A 154 3.24 6.97 -12.18
CA GLU A 154 3.78 8.34 -12.17
C GLU A 154 4.13 8.81 -10.75
N ALA A 155 3.32 8.47 -9.75
CA ALA A 155 3.61 8.80 -8.36
C ALA A 155 4.92 8.16 -7.88
N LEU A 156 5.19 6.90 -8.22
CA LEU A 156 6.46 6.24 -7.88
C LEU A 156 7.64 6.89 -8.60
N GLU A 157 7.48 7.22 -9.89
CA GLU A 157 8.52 7.85 -10.72
C GLU A 157 8.85 9.26 -10.22
N ASN A 158 7.84 10.10 -9.98
CA ASN A 158 7.99 11.48 -9.50
C ASN A 158 8.64 11.55 -8.11
N ASN A 159 8.40 10.55 -7.27
CA ASN A 159 8.96 10.48 -5.91
C ASN A 159 10.23 9.61 -5.85
N ASN A 160 10.82 9.25 -6.99
CA ASN A 160 12.05 8.45 -7.11
C ASN A 160 12.02 7.16 -6.28
N ARG A 161 10.85 6.52 -6.18
CA ARG A 161 10.70 5.25 -5.45
C ARG A 161 11.24 4.10 -6.31
N LYS A 162 11.98 3.17 -5.71
CA LYS A 162 12.44 1.96 -6.41
C LYS A 162 11.26 1.01 -6.53
N PHE A 163 10.93 0.58 -7.75
CA PHE A 163 9.78 -0.31 -7.94
C PHE A 163 9.99 -1.38 -9.00
N VAL A 164 9.19 -2.44 -8.88
CA VAL A 164 9.04 -3.53 -9.86
C VAL A 164 7.56 -3.66 -10.19
N ILE A 165 7.23 -3.71 -11.48
CA ILE A 165 5.85 -3.97 -11.92
C ILE A 165 5.59 -5.47 -11.89
N LEU A 166 4.53 -5.90 -11.19
CA LEU A 166 4.09 -7.28 -11.12
C LEU A 166 2.92 -7.53 -12.07
N ARG A 167 3.06 -8.53 -12.93
CA ARG A 167 2.07 -8.94 -13.96
C ARG A 167 1.88 -10.47 -13.93
N GLY A 168 0.81 -10.93 -14.57
CA GLY A 168 0.47 -12.34 -14.70
C GLY A 168 -0.32 -12.88 -13.52
N ASP A 169 -0.31 -14.20 -13.37
CA ASP A 169 -1.06 -14.90 -12.33
C ASP A 169 -0.44 -14.78 -10.93
N LYS A 170 -1.17 -15.31 -9.93
CA LYS A 170 -0.74 -15.29 -8.52
C LYS A 170 0.65 -15.92 -8.31
N ALA A 171 0.94 -17.04 -8.98
CA ALA A 171 2.20 -17.76 -8.82
C ALA A 171 3.38 -16.98 -9.40
N SER A 172 3.21 -16.40 -10.59
CA SER A 172 4.23 -15.61 -11.29
C SER A 172 4.58 -14.35 -10.51
N ARG A 173 3.56 -13.67 -9.96
CA ARG A 173 3.75 -12.47 -9.14
C ARG A 173 4.48 -12.79 -7.84
N LEU A 174 4.08 -13.85 -7.14
CA LEU A 174 4.74 -14.30 -5.91
C LEU A 174 6.20 -14.66 -6.17
N SER A 175 6.47 -15.50 -7.19
CA SER A 175 7.83 -15.91 -7.54
C SER A 175 8.73 -14.71 -7.88
N THR A 176 8.18 -13.72 -8.61
CA THR A 176 8.91 -12.48 -8.93
C THR A 176 9.18 -11.68 -7.67
N ALA A 177 8.18 -11.46 -6.82
CA ALA A 177 8.33 -10.68 -5.59
C ALA A 177 9.39 -11.31 -4.66
N VAL A 178 9.32 -12.63 -4.43
CA VAL A 178 10.31 -13.38 -3.63
C VAL A 178 11.72 -13.17 -4.16
N LYS A 179 11.94 -13.33 -5.47
CA LYS A 179 13.26 -13.12 -6.10
C LYS A 179 13.84 -11.73 -5.83
N TYR A 180 13.03 -10.69 -5.76
CA TYR A 180 13.50 -9.33 -5.48
C TYR A 180 13.73 -9.09 -4.00
N ILE A 181 12.89 -9.62 -3.12
CA ILE A 181 13.05 -9.54 -1.66
C ILE A 181 14.31 -10.30 -1.23
N ASP A 182 14.54 -11.51 -1.74
CA ASP A 182 15.74 -12.31 -1.43
C ASP A 182 17.04 -11.56 -1.78
N LYS A 183 17.05 -10.80 -2.88
CA LYS A 183 18.18 -9.96 -3.26
C LYS A 183 18.41 -8.78 -2.33
N LEU A 184 17.36 -8.28 -1.68
CA LEU A 184 17.51 -7.25 -0.64
C LEU A 184 18.06 -7.90 0.61
N LEU A 185 17.49 -9.01 1.07
CA LEU A 185 17.96 -9.74 2.25
C LEU A 185 19.44 -10.11 2.16
N GLN A 186 19.91 -10.61 1.02
CA GLN A 186 21.33 -10.94 0.80
C GLN A 186 22.30 -9.75 0.85
N LYS A 187 21.81 -8.52 0.67
CA LYS A 187 22.64 -7.31 0.79
C LYS A 187 22.69 -6.76 2.22
N HIS A 188 21.82 -7.24 3.08
CA HIS A 188 21.67 -6.82 4.46
C HIS A 188 22.27 -7.81 5.48
N ASP A 189 22.75 -8.97 5.01
CA ASP A 189 23.65 -9.89 5.73
C ASP A 189 25.12 -9.45 5.60
#